data_AF-A0A8J6X0H8-F1
#
_entry.id   AF-A0A8J6X0H8-F1
#
_cell.length_a   1.000
_cell.length_b   1.000
_cell.length_c   1.000
_cell.angle_alpha   90.00
_cell.angle_beta   90.00
_cell.angle_gamma   90.00
#
_symmetry.space_group_name_H-M   'P 1'
#
loop_
_entity.id
_entity.type
_entity.pdbx_description
1 polymer ?
#
loop_
_entity_poly.entity_id
_entity_poly.type
_entity_poly.pdbx_seq_one_letter_code
_entity_poly.pdbx_strand_id
1 'polypeptide(L)' 'MFSLLETTIRPLQLNSKVLEVAYELYLEAPQASHPGINLQELSRRTGASLMECRNAIVEANQVGRFPNCSLYTT' A
#
# COMPACT_ATOMS: atom_id res chain seq x y z
N MET A 1 -29.16 0.98 -12.39
CA MET A 1 -27.95 0.83 -13.21
C MET A 1 -26.80 1.71 -12.66
N PHE A 2 -26.57 1.66 -11.33
CA PHE A 2 -25.53 2.46 -10.64
C PHE A 2 -24.37 1.62 -10.07
N SER A 3 -24.47 0.28 -10.10
CA SER A 3 -23.47 -0.60 -9.48
C SER A 3 -22.13 -0.70 -10.19
N LEU A 4 -21.96 -0.17 -11.41
CA LEU A 4 -20.66 -0.22 -12.09
C LEU A 4 -19.70 0.88 -11.63
N LEU A 5 -20.22 2.07 -11.28
CA LEU A 5 -19.39 3.18 -10.80
C LEU A 5 -18.84 2.91 -9.40
N GLU A 6 -19.62 2.31 -8.50
CA GLU A 6 -19.13 1.93 -7.17
C GLU A 6 -17.97 0.94 -7.24
N THR A 7 -17.99 0.00 -8.18
CA THR A 7 -16.93 -1.01 -8.34
C THR A 7 -15.67 -0.46 -8.98
N THR A 8 -15.70 0.68 -9.65
CA THR A 8 -14.49 1.35 -10.17
C THR A 8 -13.94 2.38 -9.19
N ILE A 9 -14.82 3.05 -8.42
CA ILE A 9 -14.42 4.03 -7.41
C ILE A 9 -13.87 3.33 -6.15
N ARG A 10 -14.48 2.21 -5.73
CA ARG A 10 -13.99 1.42 -4.58
C ARG A 10 -12.54 0.96 -4.70
N PRO A 11 -12.06 0.34 -5.80
CA PRO A 11 -10.66 -0.08 -5.91
C PRO A 11 -9.71 1.11 -5.91
N LEU A 12 -10.12 2.25 -6.49
CA LEU A 12 -9.32 3.49 -6.41
C LEU A 12 -9.23 4.03 -4.97
N GLN A 13 -10.32 3.99 -4.20
CA GLN A 13 -10.34 4.40 -2.79
C GLN A 13 -9.66 3.41 -1.85
N LEU A 14 -9.75 2.11 -2.12
CA LEU A 14 -9.02 1.06 -1.39
C LEU A 14 -7.52 1.23 -1.59
N ASN A 15 -7.09 1.49 -2.82
CA ASN A 15 -5.69 1.79 -3.12
C ASN A 15 -5.23 3.09 -2.48
N SER A 16 -6.06 4.15 -2.43
CA SER A 16 -5.64 5.41 -1.77
C SER A 16 -5.40 5.22 -0.27
N LYS A 17 -6.29 4.51 0.44
CA LYS A 17 -6.12 4.20 1.86
C LYS A 17 -4.90 3.32 2.12
N VAL A 18 -4.67 2.32 1.26
CA VAL A 18 -3.46 1.48 1.33
C VAL A 18 -2.20 2.31 1.16
N LEU A 19 -2.18 3.25 0.21
CA LEU A 19 -1.01 4.07 -0.06
C LEU A 19 -0.73 5.09 1.05
N GLU A 20 -1.76 5.65 1.68
CA GLU A 20 -1.61 6.54 2.85
C GLU A 20 -0.97 5.79 4.02
N VAL A 21 -1.52 4.63 4.39
CA VAL A 21 -0.97 3.83 5.49
C VAL A 21 0.42 3.29 5.15
N ALA A 22 0.67 2.89 3.89
CA ALA A 22 1.99 2.48 3.44
C ALA A 22 3.02 3.62 3.58
N TYR A 23 2.61 4.87 3.36
CA TYR A 23 3.46 6.04 3.53
C TYR A 23 3.77 6.33 5.00
N GLU A 24 2.79 6.17 5.90
CA GLU A 24 3.05 6.24 7.35
C GLU A 24 4.09 5.19 7.77
N LEU A 25 3.89 3.93 7.37
CA LEU A 25 4.84 2.84 7.68
C LEU A 25 6.23 3.09 7.09
N TYR A 26 6.29 3.68 5.88
CA TYR A 26 7.54 4.05 5.23
C TYR A 26 8.28 5.17 6.00
N LEU A 27 7.56 6.15 6.55
CA LEU A 27 8.13 7.23 7.36
C LEU A 27 8.56 6.75 8.76
N GLU A 28 7.84 5.79 9.33
CA GLU A 28 8.17 5.15 10.61
C GLU A 28 9.35 4.17 10.49
N ALA A 29 9.61 3.65 9.29
CA ALA A 29 10.71 2.73 9.06
C ALA A 29 12.06 3.39 9.40
N PRO A 30 12.99 2.67 10.05
CA PRO A 30 14.32 3.19 10.33
C PRO A 30 14.99 3.68 9.04
N GLN A 31 15.68 4.81 9.10
CA GLN A 31 16.45 5.38 7.96
C GLN A 31 17.72 4.56 7.64
N ALA A 32 17.62 3.23 7.64
CA ALA A 32 18.62 2.36 7.06
C ALA A 32 18.59 2.50 5.52
N SER A 33 19.61 1.98 4.85
CA SER A 33 19.75 2.06 3.39
C SER A 33 18.58 1.48 2.60
N HIS A 34 17.68 0.73 3.24
CA HIS A 34 16.48 0.13 2.66
C HIS A 34 15.32 0.19 3.67
N PRO A 35 14.49 1.24 3.68
CA PRO A 35 13.27 1.27 4.50
C PRO A 35 12.38 0.07 4.15
N GLY A 36 11.71 -0.50 5.13
CA GLY A 36 10.89 -1.69 4.94
C GLY A 36 9.44 -1.43 5.31
N ILE A 37 8.50 -1.86 4.46
CA ILE A 37 7.06 -1.82 4.75
C ILE A 37 6.57 -3.23 5.09
N ASN A 38 6.00 -3.38 6.28
CA ASN A 38 5.33 -4.62 6.68
C ASN A 38 3.95 -4.70 6.01
N LEU A 39 3.80 -5.62 5.05
CA LEU A 39 2.54 -5.86 4.33
C LEU A 39 1.45 -6.43 5.26
N GLN A 40 1.82 -7.15 6.31
CA GLN A 40 0.87 -7.72 7.27
C GLN A 40 0.26 -6.63 8.15
N GLU A 41 1.07 -5.68 8.62
CA GLU A 41 0.58 -4.51 9.34
C GLU A 41 -0.26 -3.60 8.43
N LEU A 42 0.16 -3.43 7.18
CA LEU A 42 -0.58 -2.67 6.18
C LEU A 42 -1.96 -3.28 5.91
N SER A 43 -2.03 -4.60 5.71
CA SER A 43 -3.28 -5.36 5.55
C SER A 43 -4.19 -5.20 6.78
N ARG A 44 -3.62 -5.33 7.98
CA ARG A 44 -4.37 -5.18 9.24
C ARG A 44 -4.99 -3.79 9.41
N ARG A 45 -4.25 -2.73 9.08
CA ARG A 45 -4.71 -1.33 9.21
C ARG A 45 -5.69 -0.91 8.11
N THR A 46 -5.55 -1.46 6.91
CA THR A 46 -6.36 -1.05 5.75
C THR A 46 -7.61 -1.91 5.60
N GLY A 47 -7.55 -3.18 6.01
CA GLY A 47 -8.56 -4.20 5.76
C GLY A 47 -8.42 -4.88 4.38
N ALA A 48 -7.40 -4.49 3.59
CA ALA A 48 -7.12 -5.07 2.28
C ALA A 48 -6.33 -6.38 2.42
N SER A 49 -6.41 -7.25 1.42
CA SER A 49 -5.60 -8.46 1.35
C SER A 49 -4.10 -8.13 1.17
N LEU A 50 -3.22 -9.08 1.53
CA LEU A 50 -1.78 -8.94 1.31
C LEU A 50 -1.44 -8.72 -0.18
N MET A 51 -2.19 -9.36 -1.08
CA MET A 51 -2.00 -9.21 -2.53
C MET A 51 -2.38 -7.81 -3.02
N GLU A 52 -3.49 -7.26 -2.54
CA GLU A 52 -3.89 -5.87 -2.85
C GLU A 52 -2.87 -4.86 -2.30
N CYS A 53 -2.41 -5.07 -1.07
CA CYS A 53 -1.37 -4.23 -0.45
C CYS A 53 -0.07 -4.24 -1.27
N ARG A 54 0.38 -5.43 -1.67
CA ARG A 54 1.56 -5.60 -2.52
C ARG A 54 1.39 -4.92 -3.86
N ASN A 55 0.27 -5.15 -4.54
CA ASN A 55 0.02 -4.59 -5.88
C ASN A 55 -0.03 -3.07 -5.83
N ALA A 56 -0.73 -2.49 -4.86
CA ALA A 56 -0.79 -1.04 -4.68
C ALA A 56 0.60 -0.42 -4.47
N ILE A 57 1.47 -1.04 -3.66
CA ILE A 57 2.83 -0.53 -3.46
C ILE A 57 3.68 -0.70 -4.73
N VAL A 58 3.58 -1.83 -5.42
CA VAL A 58 4.32 -2.07 -6.68
C VAL A 58 3.92 -1.04 -7.74
N GLU A 59 2.61 -0.77 -7.91
CA GLU A 59 2.10 0.26 -8.81
C GLU A 59 2.61 1.66 -8.43
N ALA A 60 2.58 2.00 -7.14
CA ALA A 60 3.12 3.27 -6.66
C ALA A 60 4.64 3.39 -6.84
N ASN A 61 5.39 2.28 -6.77
CA ASN A 61 6.82 2.29 -7.02
C ASN A 61 7.19 2.51 -8.48
N GLN A 62 6.32 2.15 -9.43
CA GLN A 62 6.52 2.50 -10.84
C GLN A 62 6.57 4.02 -11.06
N VAL A 63 5.90 4.80 -10.19
CA VAL A 63 5.93 6.26 -10.20
C VAL A 63 6.88 6.86 -9.14
N GLY A 64 7.70 6.03 -8.50
CA GLY A 64 8.75 6.48 -7.57
C GLY A 64 8.27 6.88 -6.17
N ARG A 65 7.10 6.41 -5.72
CA ARG A 65 6.52 6.84 -4.42
C ARG A 65 7.24 6.29 -3.18
N PHE A 66 7.80 5.07 -3.24
CA PHE A 66 8.56 4.46 -2.13
C PHE A 66 9.97 4.03 -2.60
N PRO A 67 10.93 4.98 -2.66
CA PRO A 67 12.27 4.69 -3.16
C PRO A 67 13.01 3.69 -2.25
N ASN A 68 13.70 2.72 -2.87
CA ASN A 68 14.54 1.71 -2.21
C ASN A 68 13.83 0.94 -1.06
N CYS A 69 12.52 0.80 -1.14
CA CYS A 69 11.73 0.13 -0.12
C CYS A 69 11.74 -1.40 -0.29
N SER A 70 11.90 -2.14 0.81
CA SER A 70 11.69 -3.59 0.88
C SER A 70 10.28 -3.93 1.39
N LEU A 71 9.66 -4.97 0.84
CA LEU A 71 8.36 -5.48 1.32
C LEU A 71 8.58 -6.77 2.10
N TYR A 72 7.96 -6.88 3.28
CA TYR A 72 8.08 -8.07 4.13
C TYR A 72 6.77 -8.38 4.87
N THR A 73 6.65 -9.60 5.40
CA THR A 73 5.44 -10.16 6.05
C THR A 73 5.80 -10.83 7.38
N THR A 74 6.56 -10.14 8.23
CA THR A 74 7.02 -10.66 9.52
C THR A 74 5.98 -10.44 10.61
#